data_AF-A0A653P7T4-F1
#
_entry.id   AF-A0A653P7T4-F1
#
_cell.length_a   1.000
_cell.length_b   1.000
_cell.length_c   1.000
_cell.angle_alpha   90.00
_cell.angle_beta   90.00
_cell.angle_gamma   90.00
#
_symmetry.space_group_name_H-M   'P 1'
#
loop_
_entity.id
_entity.type
_entity.pdbx_description
1 polymer ?
#
loop_
_entity_poly.entity_id
_entity_poly.type
_entity_poly.pdbx_seq_one_letter_code
_entity_poly.pdbx_strand_id
1 'polypeptide(L)'
;MNENNLIITKVIEKLHRQQEKGLQKYGVEVETSSHDLKGWLRHAQEEAIDFATYLETAIQLLEEQVNSKDEEMKFYEVNEPYYALIKAKNDENAMTIYTDVVADDDGGLSEEITEVTEAYATIIYSRVNGEDNNVIPVKEVLEHLTSEEEMVLIIDGSLI
;
A
#
# COMPACT_ATOMS: atom_id res chain seq x y z
N MET A 1 9.30 39.47 22.45
CA MET A 1 9.19 38.15 21.80
C MET A 1 7.97 37.46 22.39
N ASN A 2 7.19 36.71 21.61
CA ASN A 2 6.01 36.03 22.13
C ASN A 2 6.46 34.79 22.93
N GLU A 3 6.67 34.96 24.24
CA GLU A 3 7.29 33.99 25.15
C GLU A 3 6.47 32.69 25.34
N ASN A 4 5.29 32.57 24.73
CA ASN A 4 4.32 31.48 24.97
C ASN A 4 4.02 30.59 23.74
N ASN A 5 4.91 30.52 22.73
CA ASN A 5 4.73 29.52 21.68
C ASN A 5 5.13 28.14 22.20
N LEU A 6 4.13 27.33 22.56
CA LEU A 6 4.31 25.99 23.11
C LEU A 6 5.17 25.07 22.22
N ILE A 7 5.14 25.25 20.89
CA ILE A 7 5.98 24.49 19.95
C ILE A 7 7.45 24.89 20.14
N ILE A 8 7.73 26.20 20.21
CA ILE A 8 9.08 26.73 20.42
C ILE A 8 9.62 26.29 21.78
N THR A 9 8.81 26.37 22.84
CA THR A 9 9.20 25.90 24.19
C THR A 9 9.61 24.43 24.17
N LYS A 10 8.84 23.56 23.50
CA LYS A 10 9.18 22.14 23.35
C LYS A 10 10.48 21.90 22.56
N VAL A 11 10.78 22.73 21.56
CA VAL A 11 12.06 22.66 20.83
C VAL A 11 13.22 23.06 21.74
N ILE A 12 13.08 24.14 22.51
CA ILE A 12 14.09 24.59 23.48
C ILE A 12 14.36 23.49 24.52
N GLU A 13 13.32 22.86 25.07
CA GLU A 13 13.49 21.74 26.00
C GLU A 13 14.24 20.55 25.39
N LYS A 14 14.03 20.26 24.10
CA LYS A 14 14.77 19.20 23.39
C LYS A 14 16.24 19.56 23.24
N LEU A 15 16.56 20.82 22.94
CA LEU A 15 17.94 21.30 22.86
C LEU A 15 18.66 21.15 24.19
N HIS A 16 18.04 21.57 25.30
CA HIS A 16 18.62 21.38 26.64
C HIS A 16 18.87 19.90 26.97
N ARG A 17 17.90 19.03 26.69
CA ARG A 17 18.05 17.58 26.89
C ARG A 17 19.17 16.97 26.02
N GLN A 18 19.35 17.46 24.80
CA GLN A 18 20.47 17.02 23.94
C GLN A 18 21.81 17.45 24.52
N GLN A 19 21.93 18.68 25.01
CA GLN A 19 23.15 19.19 25.63
C GLN A 19 23.52 18.38 26.88
N GLU A 20 22.54 18.04 27.74
CA GLU A 20 22.77 17.17 28.90
C GLU A 20 23.28 15.77 28.49
N LYS A 21 22.71 15.17 27.44
CA LYS A 21 23.18 13.88 26.91
C LYS A 21 24.60 13.97 26.35
N GLY A 22 24.92 15.05 25.63
CA GLY A 22 26.26 15.33 25.14
C GLY A 22 27.26 15.46 26.29
N LEU A 23 26.90 16.22 27.32
CA LEU A 23 27.71 16.38 28.53
C LEU A 23 27.94 15.06 29.26
N GLN A 24 26.92 14.21 29.39
CA GLN A 24 27.07 12.87 29.98
C GLN A 24 27.98 11.95 29.14
N LYS A 25 27.89 12.03 27.80
CA LYS A 25 28.63 11.14 26.89
C LYS A 25 30.09 11.56 26.71
N TYR A 26 30.35 12.86 26.64
CA TYR A 26 31.68 13.41 26.31
C TYR A 26 32.35 14.11 27.50
N GLY A 27 31.64 14.33 28.61
CA GLY A 27 32.17 14.96 29.83
C GLY A 27 32.47 16.45 29.70
N VAL A 28 32.16 17.05 28.55
CA VAL A 28 32.47 18.46 28.23
C VAL A 28 31.26 19.14 27.60
N GLU A 29 31.08 20.43 27.90
CA GLU A 29 30.10 21.26 27.22
C GLU A 29 30.63 21.70 25.85
N VAL A 30 29.70 22.03 24.96
CA VAL A 30 30.03 22.63 23.66
C VAL A 30 30.44 24.08 23.87
N GLU A 31 31.75 24.33 23.95
CA GLU A 31 32.32 25.68 23.96
C GLU A 31 32.76 26.10 22.56
N THR A 32 32.73 27.40 22.25
CA THR A 32 33.18 27.94 20.95
C THR A 32 34.66 27.69 20.63
N SER A 33 35.44 27.27 21.63
CA SER A 33 36.87 26.91 21.57
C SER A 33 37.13 25.42 21.33
N SER A 34 36.10 24.56 21.30
CA SER A 34 36.27 23.10 21.32
C SER A 34 36.82 22.51 20.01
N HIS A 35 36.62 23.18 18.88
CA HIS A 35 37.16 22.81 17.57
C HIS A 35 37.57 24.05 16.76
N ASP A 36 38.55 23.88 15.85
CA ASP A 36 38.78 24.85 14.79
C ASP A 36 37.59 24.84 13.79
N LEU A 37 37.50 25.86 12.93
CA LEU A 37 36.39 25.96 11.96
C LEU A 37 36.23 24.69 11.11
N LYS A 38 37.34 24.02 10.78
CA LYS A 38 37.33 22.80 9.97
C LYS A 38 36.73 21.61 10.74
N GLY A 39 37.04 21.48 12.03
CA GLY A 39 36.43 20.48 12.91
C GLY A 39 34.93 20.69 13.03
N TRP A 40 34.49 21.94 13.25
CA TRP A 40 33.06 22.28 13.28
C TRP A 40 32.33 21.92 11.99
N LEU A 41 32.91 22.26 10.83
CA LEU A 41 32.32 21.94 9.54
C LEU A 41 32.26 20.43 9.27
N ARG A 42 33.25 19.66 9.73
CA ARG A 42 33.25 18.20 9.60
C ARG A 42 32.16 17.55 10.45
N HIS A 43 32.02 17.95 11.71
CA HIS A 43 30.96 17.43 12.57
C HIS A 43 29.56 17.79 12.02
N ALA A 44 29.38 19.03 11.56
CA ALA A 44 28.12 19.42 10.92
C ALA A 44 27.84 18.59 9.65
N GLN A 45 28.87 18.25 8.88
CA GLN A 45 28.74 17.38 7.71
C GLN A 45 28.36 15.95 8.10
N GLU A 46 28.98 15.37 9.12
CA GLU A 46 28.66 14.03 9.64
C GLU A 46 27.20 13.96 10.09
N GLU A 47 26.73 14.92 10.90
CA GLU A 47 25.34 14.99 11.36
C GLU A 47 24.33 15.18 10.21
N ALA A 48 24.70 15.92 9.16
CA ALA A 48 23.86 16.06 7.97
C ALA A 48 23.73 14.75 7.18
N ILE A 49 24.78 13.93 7.15
CA ILE A 49 24.74 12.59 6.54
C ILE A 49 23.84 11.67 7.37
N ASP A 50 23.99 11.65 8.69
CA ASP A 50 23.13 10.86 9.58
C ASP A 50 21.65 11.23 9.41
N PHE A 51 21.35 12.52 9.30
CA PHE A 51 20.01 12.99 9.01
C PHE A 51 19.50 12.52 7.63
N ALA A 52 20.33 12.58 6.59
CA ALA A 52 19.97 12.07 5.27
C ALA A 52 19.68 10.56 5.29
N THR A 53 20.46 9.78 6.04
CA THR A 53 20.22 8.34 6.24
C THR A 53 18.87 8.08 6.93
N TYR A 54 18.50 8.85 7.95
CA TYR A 54 17.19 8.73 8.59
C TYR A 54 16.04 9.09 7.65
N LEU A 55 16.20 10.12 6.80
CA LEU A 55 15.20 10.47 5.80
C LEU A 55 15.01 9.34 4.77
N GLU A 56 16.10 8.82 4.22
CA GLU A 56 16.06 7.71 3.26
C GLU A 56 15.38 6.47 3.86
N THR A 57 15.72 6.12 5.11
CA THR A 57 15.06 5.01 5.82
C THR A 57 13.56 5.24 5.98
N ALA A 58 13.14 6.47 6.32
CA ALA A 58 11.73 6.79 6.46
C ALA A 58 10.98 6.77 5.12
N ILE A 59 11.63 7.19 4.03
CA ILE A 59 11.09 7.09 2.67
C ILE A 59 10.87 5.63 2.31
N GLN A 60 11.88 4.77 2.47
CA GLN A 60 11.77 3.34 2.17
C GLN A 60 10.67 2.67 3.00
N LEU A 61 10.57 2.97 4.30
CA LEU A 61 9.49 2.44 5.14
C LEU A 61 8.10 2.91 4.69
N LEU A 62 7.98 4.15 4.20
CA LEU A 62 6.73 4.66 3.64
C LEU A 62 6.40 3.98 2.31
N GLU A 63 7.39 3.80 1.43
CA GLU A 63 7.24 3.07 0.16
C GLU A 63 6.85 1.61 0.40
N GLU A 64 7.50 0.93 1.35
CA GLU A 64 7.12 -0.41 1.79
C GLU A 64 5.69 -0.42 2.36
N GLN A 65 5.29 0.56 3.15
CA GLN A 65 3.89 0.68 3.64
C GLN A 65 2.89 0.98 2.52
N VAL A 66 3.30 1.71 1.48
CA VAL A 66 2.46 1.96 0.30
C VAL A 66 2.36 0.70 -0.57
N ASN A 67 3.44 -0.06 -0.69
CA ASN A 67 3.49 -1.31 -1.45
C ASN A 67 2.92 -2.52 -0.67
N SER A 68 2.82 -2.43 0.66
CA SER A 68 2.24 -3.45 1.55
C SER A 68 0.84 -3.12 2.05
N LYS A 69 0.33 -1.92 1.77
CA LYS A 69 -1.10 -1.76 1.58
C LYS A 69 -1.42 -2.46 0.28
N ASP A 70 -2.14 -3.58 0.40
CA ASP A 70 -2.53 -4.50 -0.66
C ASP A 70 -2.57 -3.87 -2.04
N GLU A 71 -1.92 -4.50 -3.02
CA GLU A 71 -2.21 -4.23 -4.43
C GLU A 71 -3.73 -4.13 -4.56
N GLU A 72 -4.22 -2.92 -4.82
CA GLU A 72 -5.64 -2.59 -4.76
C GLU A 72 -6.41 -3.62 -5.56
N MET A 73 -7.36 -4.32 -4.93
CA MET A 73 -8.15 -5.33 -5.62
C MET A 73 -8.85 -4.68 -6.81
N LYS A 74 -8.55 -5.18 -7.99
CA LYS A 74 -9.15 -4.78 -9.25
C LYS A 74 -10.18 -5.82 -9.68
N PHE A 75 -11.00 -5.42 -10.64
CA PHE A 75 -12.05 -6.25 -11.19
C PHE A 75 -11.84 -6.40 -12.67
N TYR A 76 -12.03 -7.61 -13.18
CA TYR A 76 -11.76 -7.95 -14.56
C TYR A 76 -12.92 -8.73 -15.15
N GLU A 77 -13.25 -8.44 -16.41
CA GLU A 77 -14.17 -9.24 -17.19
C GLU A 77 -13.43 -9.96 -18.31
N VAL A 78 -13.81 -11.23 -18.50
CA VAL A 78 -13.47 -12.05 -19.66
C VAL A 78 -14.78 -12.46 -20.32
N ASN A 79 -14.86 -12.40 -21.65
CA ASN A 79 -16.09 -12.70 -22.38
C ASN A 79 -15.99 -13.95 -23.26
N GLU A 80 -14.78 -14.47 -23.47
CA GLU A 80 -14.50 -15.60 -24.38
C GLU A 80 -13.55 -16.58 -23.70
N PRO A 81 -13.75 -17.90 -23.81
CA PRO A 81 -14.95 -18.58 -24.30
C PRO A 81 -16.17 -18.49 -23.38
N TYR A 82 -15.98 -18.15 -22.10
CA TYR A 82 -17.05 -18.03 -21.11
C TYR A 82 -17.00 -16.67 -20.44
N TYR A 83 -18.16 -16.13 -20.09
CA TYR A 83 -18.21 -14.90 -19.32
C TYR A 83 -17.76 -15.16 -17.87
N ALA A 84 -16.78 -14.39 -17.42
CA ALA A 84 -16.35 -14.37 -16.03
C ALA A 84 -16.13 -12.95 -15.51
N LEU A 85 -16.52 -12.72 -14.26
CA LEU A 85 -16.15 -11.53 -13.49
C LEU A 85 -15.20 -11.97 -12.38
N ILE A 86 -14.01 -11.39 -12.33
CA ILE A 86 -12.90 -11.83 -11.46
C ILE A 86 -12.43 -10.66 -10.62
N LYS A 87 -12.18 -10.90 -9.34
CA LYS A 87 -11.48 -9.97 -8.44
C LYS A 87 -10.05 -10.45 -8.26
N ALA A 88 -9.08 -9.62 -8.63
CA ALA A 88 -7.66 -9.95 -8.56
C ALA A 88 -6.81 -8.69 -8.41
N LYS A 89 -5.55 -8.85 -8.02
CA LYS A 89 -4.61 -7.73 -7.80
C LYS A 89 -4.11 -7.11 -9.11
N ASN A 90 -4.00 -7.93 -10.14
CA ASN A 90 -3.52 -7.55 -11.46
C ASN A 90 -4.14 -8.47 -12.53
N ASP A 91 -3.94 -8.12 -13.81
CA ASP A 91 -4.48 -8.83 -14.96
C ASP A 91 -3.85 -10.22 -15.15
N GLU A 92 -2.57 -10.40 -14.84
CA GLU A 92 -1.89 -11.70 -14.86
C GLU A 92 -2.52 -12.69 -13.86
N ASN A 93 -2.81 -12.24 -12.64
CA ASN A 93 -3.49 -13.04 -11.62
C ASN A 93 -4.93 -13.36 -12.05
N ALA A 94 -5.66 -12.39 -12.58
CA ALA A 94 -7.02 -12.60 -13.05
C ALA A 94 -7.08 -13.63 -14.20
N MET A 95 -6.13 -13.56 -15.13
CA MET A 95 -5.96 -14.53 -16.21
C MET A 95 -5.67 -15.93 -15.67
N THR A 96 -4.76 -16.04 -14.71
CA THR A 96 -4.44 -17.32 -14.05
C THR A 96 -5.68 -17.93 -13.40
N ILE A 97 -6.46 -17.12 -12.67
CA ILE A 97 -7.71 -17.55 -12.03
C ILE A 97 -8.74 -18.00 -13.09
N TYR A 98 -8.86 -17.28 -14.21
CA TYR A 98 -9.78 -17.64 -15.28
C TYR A 98 -9.44 -19.00 -15.89
N THR A 99 -8.18 -19.21 -16.28
CA THR A 99 -7.73 -20.48 -16.85
C THR A 99 -7.87 -21.64 -15.87
N ASP A 100 -7.57 -21.44 -14.58
CA ASP A 100 -7.63 -22.52 -13.58
C ASP A 100 -9.07 -22.92 -13.21
N VAL A 101 -10.03 -22.00 -13.27
CA VAL A 101 -11.38 -22.19 -12.70
C VAL A 101 -12.48 -22.23 -13.77
N VAL A 102 -12.28 -21.54 -14.91
CA VAL A 102 -13.33 -21.29 -15.92
C VAL A 102 -13.08 -22.04 -17.23
N ALA A 103 -11.86 -22.02 -17.76
CA ALA A 103 -11.53 -22.63 -19.05
C ALA A 103 -10.30 -23.55 -18.96
N ASP A 104 -10.50 -24.88 -18.94
CA ASP A 104 -9.43 -25.87 -19.08
C ASP A 104 -8.64 -25.58 -20.39
N ASP A 105 -7.48 -24.93 -20.28
CA ASP A 105 -6.73 -24.43 -21.45
C ASP A 105 -6.04 -25.56 -22.22
N ASP A 106 -6.58 -25.87 -23.40
CA ASP A 106 -5.96 -26.74 -24.41
C ASP A 106 -5.05 -25.97 -25.41
N GLY A 107 -4.68 -24.72 -25.10
CA GLY A 107 -3.71 -23.90 -25.85
C GLY A 107 -4.30 -23.05 -26.98
N GLY A 108 -5.59 -22.69 -26.88
CA GLY A 108 -6.36 -22.00 -27.94
C GLY A 108 -7.05 -20.70 -27.51
N LEU A 109 -6.82 -20.23 -26.29
CA LEU A 109 -7.55 -19.10 -25.71
C LEU A 109 -7.07 -17.76 -26.31
N SER A 110 -8.00 -17.04 -26.94
CA SER A 110 -7.81 -15.63 -27.35
C SER A 110 -8.57 -14.75 -26.37
N GLU A 111 -8.05 -14.60 -25.16
CA GLU A 111 -8.75 -13.89 -24.10
C GLU A 111 -8.37 -12.42 -24.09
N GLU A 112 -9.36 -11.56 -24.35
CA GLU A 112 -9.27 -10.14 -24.06
C GLU A 112 -9.85 -9.90 -22.67
N ILE A 113 -8.96 -9.87 -21.67
CA ILE A 113 -9.32 -9.47 -20.30
C ILE A 113 -9.39 -7.95 -20.21
N THR A 114 -10.47 -7.43 -19.63
CA THR A 114 -10.70 -5.99 -19.50
C THR A 114 -10.88 -5.61 -18.03
N GLU A 115 -10.10 -4.64 -17.56
CA GLU A 115 -10.29 -4.06 -16.23
C GLU A 115 -11.61 -3.26 -16.18
N VAL A 116 -12.43 -3.51 -15.16
CA VAL A 116 -13.70 -2.83 -14.90
C VAL A 116 -13.69 -2.20 -13.50
N THR A 117 -14.54 -1.19 -13.30
CA THR A 117 -14.62 -0.49 -12.01
C THR A 117 -15.30 -1.35 -10.94
N GLU A 118 -14.96 -1.16 -9.67
CA GLU A 118 -15.63 -1.77 -8.52
C GLU A 118 -17.15 -1.53 -8.53
N ALA A 119 -17.58 -0.30 -8.85
CA ALA A 119 -19.01 0.04 -8.90
C ALA A 119 -19.76 -0.79 -9.96
N TYR A 120 -19.14 -0.99 -11.12
CA TYR A 120 -19.68 -1.85 -12.16
C TYR A 120 -19.74 -3.32 -11.67
N ALA A 121 -18.63 -3.86 -11.17
CA ALA A 121 -18.56 -5.23 -10.65
C ALA A 121 -19.60 -5.49 -9.56
N THR A 122 -19.78 -4.55 -8.63
CA THR A 122 -20.80 -4.62 -7.56
C THR A 122 -22.21 -4.72 -8.12
N ILE A 123 -22.55 -3.86 -9.10
CA ILE A 123 -23.87 -3.83 -9.70
C ILE A 123 -24.16 -5.13 -10.45
N ILE A 124 -23.19 -5.65 -11.21
CA ILE A 124 -23.34 -6.91 -11.94
C ILE A 124 -23.49 -8.07 -10.96
N TYR A 125 -22.56 -8.22 -10.01
CA TYR A 125 -22.55 -9.34 -9.06
C TYR A 125 -23.79 -9.38 -8.16
N SER A 126 -24.30 -8.23 -7.73
CA SER A 126 -25.54 -8.16 -6.93
C SER A 126 -26.80 -8.61 -7.64
N ARG A 127 -26.76 -8.84 -8.96
CA ARG A 127 -27.90 -9.27 -9.78
C ARG A 127 -27.83 -10.74 -10.18
N VAL A 128 -26.73 -11.43 -9.86
CA VAL A 128 -26.56 -12.84 -10.19
C VAL A 128 -27.28 -13.69 -9.16
N ASN A 129 -27.91 -14.77 -9.63
CA ASN A 129 -28.47 -15.78 -8.76
C ASN A 129 -27.33 -16.67 -8.23
N GLY A 130 -27.27 -16.87 -6.92
CA GLY A 130 -26.40 -17.88 -6.33
C GLY A 130 -26.83 -19.29 -6.72
N GLU A 131 -26.09 -20.29 -6.21
CA GLU A 131 -26.30 -21.71 -6.52
C GLU A 131 -27.71 -22.22 -6.18
N ASP A 132 -28.39 -21.57 -5.24
CA ASP A 132 -29.77 -21.86 -4.81
C ASP A 132 -30.84 -21.18 -5.69
N ASN A 133 -30.43 -20.54 -6.78
CA ASN A 133 -31.24 -19.76 -7.71
C ASN A 133 -31.91 -18.52 -7.10
N ASN A 134 -31.44 -18.07 -5.92
CA ASN A 134 -31.83 -16.79 -5.32
C ASN A 134 -30.74 -15.74 -5.55
N VAL A 135 -31.13 -14.47 -5.61
CA VAL A 135 -30.16 -13.36 -5.69
C VAL A 135 -29.30 -13.32 -4.43
N ILE A 136 -27.98 -13.20 -4.61
CA ILE A 136 -27.03 -13.11 -3.49
C ILE A 136 -27.36 -11.88 -2.63
N PRO A 137 -27.52 -12.01 -1.31
CA PRO A 137 -27.76 -10.87 -0.43
C PRO A 137 -26.66 -9.83 -0.55
N VAL A 138 -27.02 -8.54 -0.61
CA VAL A 138 -26.06 -7.42 -0.74
C VAL A 138 -24.96 -7.46 0.34
N LYS A 139 -25.26 -7.95 1.54
CA LYS A 139 -24.26 -8.10 2.61
C LYS A 139 -23.14 -9.07 2.21
N GLU A 140 -23.50 -10.20 1.61
CA GLU A 140 -22.56 -11.23 1.17
C GLU A 140 -21.76 -10.75 -0.05
N VAL A 141 -22.42 -10.05 -0.99
CA VAL A 141 -21.75 -9.36 -2.10
C VAL A 141 -20.65 -8.43 -1.59
N LEU A 142 -20.96 -7.59 -0.59
CA LEU A 142 -19.98 -6.69 0.00
C LEU A 142 -18.86 -7.43 0.74
N GLU A 143 -19.18 -8.54 1.43
CA GLU A 143 -18.17 -9.38 2.10
C GLU A 143 -17.18 -9.97 1.09
N HIS A 144 -17.65 -10.46 -0.06
CA HIS A 144 -16.79 -10.99 -1.12
C HIS A 144 -15.97 -9.89 -1.81
N LEU A 145 -16.54 -8.71 -2.06
CA LEU A 145 -15.83 -7.61 -2.72
C LEU A 145 -14.74 -6.98 -1.83
N THR A 146 -14.99 -6.92 -0.51
CA THR A 146 -14.07 -6.30 0.46
C THR A 146 -13.07 -7.27 1.09
N SER A 147 -13.13 -8.56 0.75
CA SER A 147 -12.14 -9.52 1.23
C SER A 147 -10.79 -9.37 0.51
N GLU A 148 -9.71 -9.78 1.17
CA GLU A 148 -8.36 -9.82 0.59
C GLU A 148 -8.10 -11.06 -0.30
N GLU A 149 -9.13 -11.88 -0.55
CA GLU A 149 -9.02 -13.11 -1.35
C GLU A 149 -9.31 -12.83 -2.82
N GLU A 150 -8.39 -13.18 -3.72
CA GLU A 150 -8.63 -13.16 -5.16
C GLU A 150 -9.55 -14.33 -5.56
N MET A 151 -10.61 -14.05 -6.32
CA MET A 151 -11.62 -15.07 -6.60
C MET A 151 -12.45 -14.75 -7.85
N VAL A 152 -13.07 -15.79 -8.40
CA VAL A 152 -14.12 -15.63 -9.42
C VAL A 152 -15.43 -15.27 -8.74
N LEU A 153 -16.02 -14.14 -9.14
CA LEU A 153 -17.30 -13.66 -8.62
C LEU A 153 -18.46 -14.24 -9.42
N ILE A 154 -18.32 -14.33 -10.74
CA ILE A 154 -19.36 -14.82 -11.64
C ILE A 154 -18.72 -15.74 -12.66
N ILE A 155 -19.37 -16.88 -12.92
CA ILE A 155 -19.15 -17.72 -14.08
C ILE A 155 -20.52 -17.91 -14.73
N ASP A 156 -20.68 -17.48 -15.97
CA ASP A 156 -21.87 -17.81 -16.75
C ASP A 156 -21.52 -18.75 -17.91
N GLY A 157 -21.75 -20.04 -17.68
CA GLY A 157 -21.64 -21.08 -18.71
C GLY A 157 -22.87 -21.18 -19.63
N SER A 158 -23.87 -20.29 -19.49
CA SER A 158 -25.14 -20.34 -20.22
C SER A 158 -25.11 -19.64 -21.59
N LEU A 159 -23.95 -19.13 -22.01
CA LEU A 159 -23.73 -18.58 -23.37
C LEU A 159 -23.26 -19.64 -24.39
N ILE A 160 -23.74 -20.89 -24.25
CA ILE A 160 -23.68 -21.92 -25.31
C ILE A 160 -25.07 -22.16 -25.89
#